data_AF-A0A5J4QAH7-F1
#
_entry.id   AF-A0A5J4QAH7-F1
#
_cell.length_a   1.000
_cell.length_b   1.000
_cell.length_c   1.000
_cell.angle_alpha   90.00
_cell.angle_beta   90.00
_cell.angle_gamma   90.00
#
_symmetry.space_group_name_H-M   'P 1'
#
loop_
_entity.id
_entity.type
_entity.pdbx_description
1 polymer ?
#
loop_
_entity_poly.entity_id
_entity_poly.type
_entity_poly.pdbx_seq_one_letter_code
_entity_poly.pdbx_strand_id
1 'polypeptide(L)'
;DNDYYVNSFHVDVKEPIGIVEKIKCEAPFHALTRGGHITYVELDGEAQKNVQAIVKIVKLMYDEGIGYGSINHPVDTCHNCGYKGVIYDKCPVCQSEHILRMRRITGYLTGDLSSWNSAKRKEEKDRVKHH
;
A
#
# COMPACT_ATOMS: atom_id res chain seq x y z
N ASP A 1 10.80 -10.89 19.24
CA ASP A 1 10.54 -11.54 17.95
C ASP A 1 9.33 -10.97 17.26
N ASN A 2 9.43 -10.81 15.94
CA ASN A 2 8.30 -10.45 15.08
C ASN A 2 7.63 -11.75 14.58
N ASP A 3 6.30 -11.77 14.48
CA ASP A 3 5.53 -12.95 14.05
C ASP A 3 5.61 -13.20 12.53
N TYR A 4 6.35 -12.37 11.80
CA TYR A 4 6.52 -12.44 10.34
C TYR A 4 7.88 -11.88 9.92
N TYR A 5 8.32 -12.32 8.74
CA TYR A 5 9.46 -11.73 8.04
C TYR A 5 8.98 -10.71 7.02
N VAL A 6 9.74 -9.64 6.87
CA VAL A 6 9.55 -8.66 5.80
C VAL A 6 9.97 -9.29 4.47
N ASN A 7 9.22 -8.99 3.41
CA ASN A 7 9.46 -9.60 2.11
C ASN A 7 10.72 -9.02 1.45
N SER A 8 11.64 -9.90 1.02
CA SER A 8 12.80 -9.57 0.20
C SER A 8 13.64 -8.39 0.77
N PHE A 9 13.81 -7.32 0.00
CA PHE A 9 14.63 -6.16 0.35
C PHE A 9 13.79 -4.96 0.84
N HIS A 10 12.51 -5.16 1.10
CA HIS A 10 11.67 -4.05 1.54
C HIS A 10 12.12 -3.54 2.91
N VAL A 11 12.02 -2.22 3.07
CA VAL A 11 12.09 -1.60 4.40
C VAL A 11 10.96 -2.17 5.26
N ASP A 12 11.24 -2.38 6.57
CA ASP A 12 10.24 -2.90 7.49
C ASP A 12 8.99 -2.01 7.48
N VAL A 13 7.82 -2.64 7.42
CA VAL A 13 6.52 -1.96 7.35
C VAL A 13 6.25 -1.07 8.57
N LYS A 14 6.97 -1.28 9.68
CA LYS A 14 6.90 -0.50 10.92
C LYS A 14 7.76 0.77 10.90
N GLU A 15 8.72 0.85 9.98
CA GLU A 15 9.70 1.93 9.96
C GLU A 15 9.06 3.24 9.47
N PRO A 16 9.11 4.33 10.24
CA PRO A 16 8.59 5.62 9.81
C PRO A 16 9.54 6.27 8.78
N ILE A 17 9.41 5.85 7.52
CA ILE A 17 10.23 6.31 6.39
C ILE A 17 9.40 7.14 5.40
N GLY A 18 10.00 8.22 4.88
CA GLY A 18 9.39 9.03 3.83
C GLY A 18 9.36 8.31 2.47
N ILE A 19 8.47 8.73 1.57
CA ILE A 19 8.32 8.09 0.24
C ILE A 19 9.65 8.12 -0.54
N VAL A 20 10.32 9.28 -0.50
CA VAL A 20 11.54 9.51 -1.28
C VAL A 20 12.68 8.62 -0.78
N GLU A 21 12.86 8.58 0.54
CA GLU A 21 13.92 7.80 1.18
C GLU A 21 13.70 6.31 0.94
N LYS A 22 12.46 5.83 1.08
CA LYS A 22 12.13 4.43 0.82
C LYS A 22 12.44 4.01 -0.61
N ILE A 23 12.05 4.82 -1.60
CA ILE A 23 12.35 4.53 -3.01
C ILE A 23 13.87 4.44 -3.20
N LYS A 24 14.63 5.41 -2.69
CA LYS A 24 16.10 5.42 -2.83
C LYS A 24 16.78 4.24 -2.13
N CYS A 25 16.28 3.82 -0.97
CA CYS A 25 16.80 2.66 -0.24
C CYS A 25 16.55 1.36 -1.00
N GLU A 26 15.37 1.20 -1.62
CA GLU A 26 15.00 -0.05 -2.31
C GLU A 26 15.50 -0.12 -3.76
N ALA A 27 15.68 1.02 -4.45
CA ALA A 27 16.03 1.05 -5.87
C ALA A 27 17.29 0.25 -6.25
N PRO A 28 18.41 0.31 -5.49
CA PRO A 28 19.61 -0.46 -5.81
C PRO A 28 19.37 -1.96 -5.93
N PHE A 29 18.40 -2.51 -5.18
CA PHE A 29 18.10 -3.94 -5.20
C PHE A 29 17.40 -4.38 -6.49
N HIS A 30 16.71 -3.49 -7.21
CA HIS A 30 16.06 -3.81 -8.48
C HIS A 30 17.09 -4.22 -9.55
N ALA A 31 18.27 -3.59 -9.55
CA ALA A 31 19.36 -3.96 -10.44
C ALA A 31 19.98 -5.33 -10.09
N LEU A 32 19.94 -5.72 -8.81
CA LEU A 32 20.51 -6.97 -8.29
C LEU A 32 19.55 -8.17 -8.43
N THR A 33 18.24 -7.92 -8.33
CA THR A 33 17.21 -8.96 -8.25
C THR A 33 16.46 -9.14 -9.58
N ARG A 34 17.19 -9.50 -10.63
CA ARG A 34 16.68 -9.55 -12.01
C ARG A 34 15.61 -10.62 -12.27
N GLY A 35 15.46 -11.60 -11.39
CA GLY A 35 14.44 -12.66 -11.47
C GLY A 35 13.04 -12.20 -11.04
N GLY A 36 12.92 -11.03 -10.42
CA GLY A 36 11.66 -10.46 -9.97
C GLY A 36 11.87 -9.55 -8.77
N HIS A 37 11.28 -8.36 -8.85
CA HIS A 37 11.36 -7.33 -7.82
C HIS A 37 10.14 -6.43 -7.90
N ILE A 38 9.80 -5.79 -6.79
CA ILE A 38 8.77 -4.77 -6.72
C ILE A 38 9.08 -3.85 -5.55
N THR A 39 8.71 -2.58 -5.63
CA THR A 39 8.70 -1.62 -4.52
C THR A 39 7.27 -1.09 -4.32
N TYR A 40 6.81 -1.07 -3.06
CA TYR A 40 5.53 -0.49 -2.67
C TYR A 40 5.71 0.84 -1.96
N VAL A 41 4.83 1.80 -2.26
CA VAL A 41 4.68 3.05 -1.51
C VAL A 41 3.27 3.15 -0.96
N GLU A 42 3.14 3.37 0.35
CA GLU A 42 1.86 3.55 1.05
C GLU A 42 1.50 5.03 1.15
N LEU A 43 0.38 5.43 0.56
CA LEU A 43 -0.17 6.78 0.67
C LEU A 43 -1.16 6.90 1.84
N ASP A 44 -1.12 8.05 2.51
CA ASP A 44 -2.12 8.47 3.48
C ASP A 44 -3.24 9.27 2.77
N GLY A 45 -4.23 8.55 2.21
CA GLY A 45 -5.44 9.15 1.64
C GLY A 45 -5.77 8.72 0.22
N GLU A 46 -6.80 9.34 -0.33
CA GLU A 46 -7.31 9.02 -1.68
C GLU A 46 -6.38 9.59 -2.75
N ALA A 47 -5.69 8.71 -3.45
CA ALA A 47 -4.84 9.03 -4.59
C ALA A 47 -5.54 9.95 -5.62
N GLN A 48 -6.84 9.75 -5.87
CA GLN A 48 -7.64 10.55 -6.80
C GLN A 48 -7.69 12.05 -6.44
N LYS A 49 -7.57 12.40 -5.16
CA LYS A 49 -7.61 13.80 -4.71
C LYS A 49 -6.29 14.54 -4.94
N ASN A 50 -5.18 13.82 -5.19
CA ASN A 50 -3.86 14.42 -5.39
C ASN A 50 -3.07 13.73 -6.52
N VAL A 51 -3.56 13.88 -7.75
CA VAL A 51 -2.93 13.32 -8.96
C VAL A 51 -1.50 13.84 -9.15
N GLN A 52 -1.23 15.10 -8.77
CA GLN A 52 0.12 15.68 -8.88
C GLN A 52 1.14 14.95 -8.00
N ALA A 53 0.76 14.53 -6.78
CA ALA A 53 1.63 13.74 -5.92
C ALA A 53 1.94 12.38 -6.55
N ILE A 54 0.95 11.70 -7.14
CA ILE A 54 1.17 10.42 -7.84
C ILE A 54 2.20 10.58 -8.96
N VAL A 55 2.04 11.60 -9.80
CA VAL A 55 2.96 11.86 -10.92
C VAL A 55 4.39 12.09 -10.43
N LYS A 56 4.57 12.83 -9.32
CA LYS A 56 5.89 13.04 -8.71
C LYS A 56 6.50 11.73 -8.21
N ILE A 57 5.72 10.85 -7.59
CA ILE A 57 6.19 9.55 -7.11
C ILE A 57 6.58 8.65 -8.27
N VAL A 58 5.76 8.58 -9.32
CA VAL A 58 6.06 7.80 -10.53
C VAL A 58 7.34 8.31 -11.20
N LYS A 59 7.50 9.63 -11.31
CA LYS A 59 8.71 10.24 -11.86
C LYS A 59 9.94 9.89 -11.03
N LEU A 60 9.84 9.97 -9.70
CA LEU A 60 10.93 9.58 -8.81
C LEU A 60 11.29 8.09 -8.93
N MET A 61 10.29 7.20 -8.97
CA MET A 61 10.51 5.77 -9.20
C MET A 61 11.26 5.52 -10.52
N TYR A 62 10.87 6.22 -11.58
CA TYR A 62 11.56 6.14 -12.87
C TYR A 62 13.01 6.63 -12.78
N ASP A 63 13.24 7.79 -12.15
CA ASP A 63 14.56 8.41 -12.05
C ASP A 63 15.54 7.58 -11.20
N GLU A 64 15.06 6.92 -10.15
CA GLU A 64 15.87 6.07 -9.27
C GLU A 64 16.04 4.64 -9.83
N GLY A 65 15.40 4.30 -10.95
CA GLY A 65 15.56 3.00 -11.60
C GLY A 65 14.71 1.86 -11.02
N ILE A 66 13.56 2.17 -10.43
CA ILE A 66 12.58 1.18 -9.97
C ILE A 66 11.99 0.45 -11.18
N GLY A 67 12.35 -0.82 -11.36
CA GLY A 67 11.85 -1.65 -12.46
C GLY A 67 10.35 -1.98 -12.37
N TYR A 68 9.83 -2.28 -11.18
CA TYR A 68 8.39 -2.49 -10.96
C TYR A 68 7.95 -1.81 -9.67
N GLY A 69 7.13 -0.77 -9.79
CA GLY A 69 6.63 0.02 -8.67
C GLY A 69 5.12 -0.09 -8.51
N SER A 70 4.64 -0.05 -7.27
CA SER A 70 3.22 0.01 -6.94
C SER A 70 2.96 1.07 -5.87
N ILE A 71 1.87 1.82 -6.06
CA ILE A 71 1.40 2.83 -5.11
C ILE A 71 0.12 2.30 -4.49
N ASN A 72 0.15 2.07 -3.18
CA ASN A 72 -0.97 1.59 -2.41
C ASN A 72 -1.69 2.78 -1.79
N HIS A 73 -3.00 2.86 -2.03
CA HIS A 73 -3.87 3.81 -1.37
C HIS A 73 -5.14 3.08 -0.90
N PRO A 74 -5.74 3.50 0.23
CA PRO A 74 -6.97 2.89 0.70
C PRO A 74 -8.11 3.10 -0.30
N VAL A 75 -8.84 2.02 -0.59
CA VAL A 75 -10.08 2.03 -1.38
C VAL A 75 -11.12 1.20 -0.63
N ASP A 76 -12.12 1.87 -0.10
CA ASP A 76 -13.28 1.24 0.50
C ASP A 76 -14.48 1.41 -0.43
N THR A 77 -15.34 0.40 -0.49
CA THR A 77 -16.56 0.40 -1.30
C THR A 77 -17.76 0.03 -0.45
N CYS A 78 -18.78 0.89 -0.41
CA CYS A 78 -20.05 0.54 0.22
C CYS A 78 -20.85 -0.41 -0.66
N HIS A 79 -21.25 -1.57 -0.14
CA HIS A 79 -22.05 -2.54 -0.90
C HIS A 79 -23.49 -2.09 -1.15
N ASN A 80 -24.05 -1.25 -0.29
CA ASN A 80 -25.45 -0.82 -0.43
C ASN A 80 -25.63 0.25 -1.50
N CYS A 81 -24.76 1.25 -1.54
CA CYS A 81 -24.92 2.42 -2.43
C CYS A 81 -23.80 2.60 -3.46
N GLY A 82 -22.74 1.78 -3.41
CA GLY A 82 -21.63 1.84 -4.35
C GLY A 82 -20.64 2.99 -4.13
N TYR A 83 -20.76 3.76 -3.05
CA TYR A 83 -19.80 4.81 -2.70
C TYR A 83 -18.38 4.24 -2.62
N LYS A 84 -17.41 4.90 -3.27
CA LYS A 84 -15.99 4.54 -3.26
C LYS A 84 -15.16 5.68 -2.68
N GLY A 85 -14.29 5.37 -1.73
CA GLY A 85 -13.44 6.35 -1.06
C GLY A 85 -12.85 5.76 0.22
N VAL A 86 -12.32 6.60 1.11
CA VAL A 86 -11.95 6.14 2.46
C VAL A 86 -13.18 6.20 3.37
N ILE A 87 -13.51 5.09 4.03
CA ILE A 87 -14.67 4.96 4.92
C ILE A 87 -14.17 4.52 6.31
N TYR A 88 -14.24 5.45 7.26
CA TYR A 88 -13.75 5.22 8.63
C TYR A 88 -14.64 4.26 9.41
N ASP A 89 -15.92 4.59 9.53
CA ASP A 89 -16.90 3.81 10.31
C ASP A 89 -18.06 3.34 9.41
N LYS A 90 -18.98 4.26 9.08
CA LYS A 90 -20.15 4.00 8.25
C LYS A 90 -20.06 4.71 6.91
N CYS A 91 -20.77 4.17 5.92
CA CYS A 91 -20.87 4.82 4.62
C CYS A 91 -21.39 6.26 4.77
N PRO A 92 -20.68 7.29 4.28
CA PRO A 92 -21.11 8.68 4.42
C PRO A 92 -22.39 9.00 3.65
N VAL A 93 -22.76 8.16 2.67
CA VAL A 93 -23.94 8.36 1.80
C VAL A 93 -25.18 7.66 2.35
N CYS A 94 -25.07 6.40 2.79
CA CYS A 94 -26.23 5.58 3.16
C CYS A 94 -26.18 5.02 4.60
N GLN A 95 -25.16 5.37 5.39
CA GLN A 95 -24.95 4.91 6.76
C GLN A 95 -24.82 3.39 6.95
N SER A 96 -24.71 2.63 5.86
CA SER A 96 -24.47 1.18 5.90
C SER A 96 -23.09 0.87 6.50
N GLU A 97 -23.05 -0.19 7.30
CA GLU A 97 -21.83 -0.82 7.84
C GLU A 97 -21.27 -1.90 6.89
N HIS A 98 -21.97 -2.21 5.79
CA HIS A 98 -21.56 -3.21 4.80
C HIS A 98 -20.51 -2.61 3.85
N ILE A 99 -19.27 -2.53 4.34
CA ILE A 99 -18.14 -1.90 3.66
C ILE A 99 -17.09 -2.95 3.26
N LEU A 100 -16.81 -3.02 1.95
CA LEU A 100 -15.66 -3.76 1.43
C LEU A 100 -14.40 -2.91 1.59
N ARG A 101 -13.36 -3.45 2.22
CA ARG A 101 -12.07 -2.77 2.40
C ARG A 101 -11.00 -3.47 1.57
N MET A 102 -10.76 -2.97 0.35
CA MET A 102 -9.73 -3.52 -0.53
C MET A 102 -8.35 -3.08 -0.05
N ARG A 103 -7.44 -4.03 0.22
CA ARG A 103 -6.06 -3.75 0.62
C ARG A 103 -5.08 -4.62 -0.17
N ARG A 104 -3.83 -4.16 -0.33
CA ARG A 104 -2.74 -4.89 -0.98
C ARG A 104 -1.62 -5.11 0.04
N ILE A 105 -1.45 -6.35 0.50
CA ILE A 105 -0.46 -6.69 1.53
C ILE A 105 0.83 -7.26 0.91
N THR A 106 0.72 -8.27 0.05
CA THR A 106 1.87 -8.98 -0.56
C THR A 106 1.98 -8.87 -2.07
N GLY A 107 1.30 -7.87 -2.66
CA GLY A 107 1.37 -7.61 -4.09
C GLY A 107 0.12 -7.89 -4.90
N TYR A 108 -0.95 -8.41 -4.29
CA TYR A 108 -2.27 -8.52 -4.93
C TYR A 108 -3.34 -7.78 -4.11
N LEU A 109 -4.30 -7.17 -4.81
CA LEU A 109 -5.47 -6.57 -4.18
C LEU A 109 -6.43 -7.68 -3.75
N THR A 110 -6.83 -7.66 -2.48
CA THR A 110 -7.82 -8.60 -1.95
C THR A 110 -8.92 -7.84 -1.23
N GLY A 111 -10.16 -8.27 -1.42
CA GLY A 111 -11.34 -7.60 -0.85
C GLY A 111 -11.67 -7.96 0.58
N ASP A 112 -11.23 -9.11 1.07
CA ASP A 112 -11.47 -9.51 2.45
C ASP A 112 -10.14 -9.82 3.16
N LEU A 113 -9.90 -9.15 4.28
CA LEU A 113 -8.74 -9.40 5.15
C LEU A 113 -8.89 -10.72 5.92
N SER A 114 -10.11 -11.26 6.04
CA SER A 114 -10.38 -12.53 6.73
C SER A 114 -9.77 -13.74 6.00
N SER A 115 -9.59 -13.65 4.68
CA SER A 115 -8.99 -14.71 3.87
C SER A 115 -7.48 -14.86 4.06
N TRP A 116 -6.82 -13.92 4.76
CA TRP A 116 -5.39 -13.96 5.04
C TRP A 116 -5.07 -14.63 6.37
N ASN A 117 -3.93 -15.32 6.44
CA ASN A 117 -3.44 -15.92 7.68
C ASN A 117 -3.13 -14.87 8.77
N SER A 118 -2.94 -15.33 10.01
CA SER A 118 -2.69 -14.45 11.16
C SER A 118 -1.47 -13.54 10.97
N ALA A 119 -0.39 -14.05 10.38
CA ALA A 119 0.83 -13.29 10.12
C ALA A 119 0.60 -12.11 9.16
N LYS A 120 -0.13 -12.32 8.06
CA LYS A 120 -0.41 -11.25 7.07
C LYS A 120 -1.39 -10.20 7.58
N ARG A 121 -2.34 -10.59 8.42
CA ARG A 121 -3.17 -9.61 9.14
C ARG A 121 -2.36 -8.74 10.10
N LYS A 122 -1.33 -9.32 10.75
CA LYS A 122 -0.43 -8.57 11.63
C LYS A 122 0.46 -7.61 10.83
N GLU A 123 1.04 -8.07 9.72
CA GLU A 123 1.84 -7.22 8.82
C GLU A 123 1.06 -5.99 8.32
N GLU A 124 -0.21 -6.15 7.93
CA GLU A 124 -1.06 -5.02 7.52
C GLU A 124 -1.36 -4.07 8.69
N LYS A 125 -1.62 -4.61 9.88
CA LYS A 125 -1.89 -3.79 11.07
C LYS A 125 -0.68 -2.96 11.47
N ASP A 126 0.52 -3.53 11.31
CA ASP A 126 1.78 -2.90 11.70
C ASP A 126 2.31 -1.93 10.63
N ARG A 127 1.67 -1.86 9.45
CA ARG A 127 2.10 -1.05 8.31
C ARG A 127 1.85 0.45 8.52
N VAL A 128 2.91 1.25 8.45
CA VAL A 128 2.83 2.71 8.52
C VAL A 128 2.68 3.35 7.14
N LYS A 129 2.12 4.55 7.10
CA LYS A 129 2.01 5.36 5.88
C LYS A 129 3.29 6.16 5.68
N HIS A 130 3.72 6.31 4.43
CA HIS A 130 4.91 7.08 4.13
C HIS A 130 4.51 8.55 3.92
N HIS A 131 5.20 9.45 4.60
CA HIS A 131 5.01 10.89 4.51
C HIS A 131 5.77 11.50 3.32
#